data_AF-A0AAV9B4R6-F1
#
_entry.id   AF-A0AAV9B4R6-F1
#
_cell.length_a   1.000
_cell.length_b   1.000
_cell.length_c   1.000
_cell.angle_alpha   90.00
_cell.angle_beta   90.00
_cell.angle_gamma   90.00
#
_symmetry.space_group_name_H-M   'P 1'
#
loop_
_entity.id
_entity.type
_entity.pdbx_description
1 polymer ?
#
loop_
_entity_poly.entity_id
_entity_poly.type
_entity_poly.pdbx_seq_one_letter_code
_entity_poly.pdbx_strand_id
1 'polypeptide(L)'
;MEFKIPRDKGKIWEHCERVGTGNKIKCKYCKEEFACSIARMKFHLAEKIGKDIKVCNAVPDSIQTFARGLIEEAGKKGKKSRSENISSSSGSGSQTTNLIDLSMEEQDHKTKGVYQSSISTLIRKKEKEAADLAIERFFIANNIAFNVARSPEFINAIGAVTNHDPGYKPPSSETIRTKLLCDLKEEATEYVNVIKNSWIETGCTIMSDGWKDQRNRNHINLLASSIKGTVFLCSETTEGKVKDAKYLVDFILRGIDEHVRRENVVKIISDNASNYIVAGYILEAQMPHVFKTNCAAHCLDLILEDIDREILKVRDTIHKARDIKNFIYKFTHVLDSMRNFTEAKELKRPASTRFATNFLMLESIINLEQSLRFMVASNEWRALSQTRTVEGREVSYIIQDTLFWEDGREIIAVIAPLVKVLRMVDSEGATLGYV
;
A
#
# COMPACT_ATOMS: atom_id res chain seq x y z
N MET A 1 34.65 -0.27 -23.08
CA MET A 1 33.45 -1.10 -22.95
C MET A 1 33.79 -2.23 -22.02
N GLU A 2 33.11 -2.37 -20.88
CA GLU A 2 32.73 -3.70 -20.38
C GLU A 2 31.74 -3.60 -19.23
N PHE A 3 30.71 -4.43 -19.34
CA PHE A 3 29.46 -4.44 -18.61
C PHE A 3 29.62 -5.09 -17.22
N LYS A 4 29.04 -4.47 -16.19
CA LYS A 4 28.77 -5.09 -14.88
C LYS A 4 27.60 -6.09 -15.01
N ILE A 5 27.77 -7.32 -14.49
CA ILE A 5 26.68 -8.29 -14.24
C ILE A 5 26.61 -8.58 -12.72
N PRO A 6 25.44 -8.50 -12.06
CA PRO A 6 25.28 -8.80 -10.63
C PRO A 6 24.55 -10.13 -10.30
N ARG A 7 25.00 -10.75 -9.19
CA ARG A 7 24.34 -11.67 -8.22
C ARG A 7 23.42 -12.79 -8.74
N ASP A 8 23.94 -14.03 -8.71
CA ASP A 8 23.33 -15.38 -8.46
C ASP A 8 21.94 -15.78 -9.03
N LYS A 9 21.23 -14.91 -9.75
CA LYS A 9 20.20 -15.28 -10.72
C LYS A 9 20.81 -15.65 -12.08
N GLY A 10 22.10 -15.38 -12.29
CA GLY A 10 22.79 -15.43 -13.58
C GLY A 10 22.94 -16.82 -14.20
N LYS A 11 23.22 -17.87 -13.42
CA LYS A 11 23.61 -19.17 -13.99
C LYS A 11 22.49 -19.90 -14.74
N ILE A 12 21.21 -19.70 -14.37
CA ILE A 12 20.09 -20.28 -15.15
C ILE A 12 19.81 -19.46 -16.42
N TRP A 13 20.10 -18.15 -16.40
CA TRP A 13 20.03 -17.32 -17.60
C TRP A 13 21.12 -17.66 -18.63
N GLU A 14 22.20 -18.34 -18.25
CA GLU A 14 23.14 -18.91 -19.22
C GLU A 14 22.46 -19.97 -20.12
N HIS A 15 21.37 -20.58 -19.64
CA HIS A 15 20.63 -21.65 -20.30
C HIS A 15 19.25 -21.23 -20.84
N CYS A 16 18.87 -19.96 -20.65
CA CYS A 16 17.55 -19.43 -21.03
C CYS A 16 17.68 -18.01 -21.60
N GLU A 17 16.71 -17.57 -22.40
CA GLU A 17 16.69 -16.24 -23.01
C GLU A 17 15.37 -15.54 -22.68
N ARG A 18 15.40 -14.23 -22.50
CA ARG A 18 14.19 -13.44 -22.25
C ARG A 18 13.60 -13.00 -23.59
N VAL A 19 12.30 -13.21 -23.78
CA VAL A 19 11.61 -12.85 -25.03
C VAL A 19 10.68 -11.65 -24.79
N GLY A 20 11.01 -10.52 -25.42
CA GLY A 20 10.23 -9.28 -25.33
C GLY A 20 10.23 -8.60 -23.97
N THR A 21 9.30 -7.67 -23.77
CA THR A 21 9.18 -6.83 -22.55
C THR A 21 8.42 -7.50 -21.39
N GLY A 22 8.02 -8.77 -21.55
CA GLY A 22 7.24 -9.53 -20.56
C GLY A 22 8.03 -10.54 -19.71
N ASN A 23 7.30 -11.41 -19.02
CA ASN A 23 7.85 -12.57 -18.27
C ASN A 23 7.93 -13.85 -19.13
N LYS A 24 8.11 -13.71 -20.44
CA LYS A 24 8.32 -14.84 -21.34
C LYS A 24 9.80 -15.22 -21.37
N ILE A 25 10.08 -16.49 -21.13
CA ILE A 25 11.43 -17.07 -21.07
C ILE A 25 11.48 -18.23 -22.05
N LYS A 26 12.50 -18.23 -22.92
CA LYS A 26 12.77 -19.27 -23.91
C LYS A 26 13.90 -20.18 -23.43
N CYS A 27 13.71 -21.49 -23.54
CA CYS A 27 14.76 -22.46 -23.24
C CYS A 27 15.76 -22.54 -24.40
N LYS A 28 17.07 -22.51 -24.13
CA LYS A 28 18.09 -22.59 -25.19
C LYS A 28 18.20 -23.99 -25.82
N TYR A 29 17.68 -25.03 -25.16
CA TYR A 29 17.79 -26.43 -25.60
C TYR A 29 16.60 -26.89 -26.43
N CYS A 30 15.37 -26.89 -25.88
CA CYS A 30 14.17 -27.28 -26.63
C CYS A 30 13.56 -26.15 -27.47
N LYS A 31 14.07 -24.92 -27.34
CA LYS A 31 13.57 -23.70 -28.02
C LYS A 31 12.12 -23.33 -27.72
N GLU A 32 11.45 -23.98 -26.77
CA GLU A 32 10.10 -23.64 -26.34
C GLU A 32 10.09 -22.37 -25.46
N GLU A 33 8.98 -21.63 -25.53
CA GLU A 33 8.76 -20.37 -24.81
C GLU A 33 7.71 -20.54 -23.71
N PHE A 34 8.03 -20.05 -22.51
CA PHE A 34 7.19 -20.18 -21.33
C PHE A 34 6.92 -18.82 -20.71
N ALA A 35 5.65 -18.52 -20.42
CA ALA A 35 5.28 -17.36 -19.61
C ALA A 35 5.43 -17.71 -18.12
N CYS A 36 6.67 -17.74 -17.61
CA CYS A 36 6.95 -18.16 -16.24
C CYS A 36 8.12 -17.41 -15.61
N SER A 37 8.28 -17.55 -14.30
CA SER A 37 9.45 -17.01 -13.60
C SER A 37 10.70 -17.88 -13.83
N ILE A 38 11.88 -17.28 -13.72
CA ILE A 38 13.17 -17.99 -13.81
C ILE A 38 13.30 -19.10 -12.75
N ALA A 39 12.57 -18.98 -11.62
CA ALA A 39 12.52 -20.01 -10.59
C ALA A 39 11.79 -21.28 -11.06
N ARG A 40 10.74 -21.14 -11.87
CA ARG A 40 10.04 -22.29 -12.49
C ARG A 40 10.88 -22.93 -13.60
N MET A 41 11.68 -22.12 -14.30
CA MET A 41 12.59 -22.62 -15.35
C MET A 41 13.65 -23.61 -14.82
N LYS A 42 14.00 -23.54 -13.53
CA LYS A 42 14.86 -24.56 -12.89
C LYS A 42 14.26 -25.97 -12.96
N PHE A 43 12.94 -26.10 -12.83
CA PHE A 43 12.25 -27.39 -12.87
C PHE A 43 12.17 -27.94 -14.31
N HIS A 44 12.00 -27.06 -15.30
CA HIS A 44 12.08 -27.40 -16.72
C HIS A 44 13.45 -27.99 -17.08
N LEU A 45 14.54 -27.36 -16.63
CA LEU A 45 15.92 -27.80 -16.90
C LEU A 45 16.37 -29.02 -16.08
N ALA A 46 15.80 -29.23 -14.90
CA ALA A 46 16.14 -30.34 -14.00
C ALA A 46 15.43 -31.66 -14.34
N GLU A 47 14.57 -31.65 -15.37
CA GLU A 47 13.69 -32.76 -15.75
C GLU A 47 12.85 -33.29 -14.57
N LYS A 48 12.43 -32.39 -13.67
CA LYS A 48 11.69 -32.74 -12.46
C LYS A 48 10.24 -32.32 -12.59
N ILE A 49 9.34 -33.28 -12.53
CA ILE A 49 7.88 -33.05 -12.57
C ILE A 49 7.48 -32.27 -11.30
N GLY A 50 6.94 -31.06 -11.48
CA GLY A 50 6.44 -30.20 -10.41
C GLY A 50 6.37 -28.72 -10.83
N LYS A 51 5.48 -27.94 -10.21
CA LYS A 51 5.25 -26.49 -10.47
C LYS A 51 4.69 -26.17 -11.88
N ASP A 52 3.87 -27.04 -12.45
CA ASP A 52 3.11 -26.86 -13.71
C ASP A 52 3.95 -26.28 -14.86
N ILE A 53 5.12 -26.86 -15.13
CA ILE A 53 5.96 -26.52 -16.27
C ILE A 53 6.39 -27.80 -16.98
N LYS A 54 6.31 -27.83 -18.30
CA LYS A 54 6.77 -28.97 -19.12
C LYS A 54 8.26 -29.20 -18.86
N VAL A 55 8.71 -30.45 -18.82
CA VAL A 55 10.14 -30.77 -18.66
C VAL A 55 10.88 -30.71 -19.99
N CYS A 56 12.19 -30.49 -19.96
CA CYS A 56 13.02 -30.44 -21.16
C CYS A 56 13.88 -31.69 -21.30
N ASN A 57 13.58 -32.51 -22.30
CA ASN A 57 14.34 -33.74 -22.58
C ASN A 57 15.60 -33.49 -23.45
N ALA A 58 15.83 -32.24 -23.85
CA ALA A 58 16.95 -31.84 -24.71
C ALA A 58 18.13 -31.24 -23.92
N VAL A 59 18.05 -31.22 -22.58
CA VAL A 59 19.08 -30.63 -21.71
C VAL A 59 20.18 -31.65 -21.43
N PRO A 60 21.47 -31.32 -21.62
CA PRO A 60 22.58 -32.21 -21.26
C PRO A 60 22.60 -32.58 -19.77
N ASP A 61 23.00 -33.81 -19.45
CA ASP A 61 23.00 -34.36 -18.08
C ASP A 61 23.76 -33.50 -17.06
N SER A 62 24.84 -32.85 -17.50
CA SER A 62 25.63 -31.93 -16.67
C SER A 62 24.81 -30.72 -16.20
N ILE A 63 23.94 -30.21 -17.06
CA ILE A 63 23.07 -29.05 -16.79
C ILE A 63 21.81 -29.50 -16.03
N GLN A 64 21.30 -30.69 -16.29
CA GLN A 64 20.23 -31.26 -15.47
C GLN A 64 20.66 -31.43 -14.01
N THR A 65 21.86 -31.99 -13.79
CA THR A 65 22.44 -32.19 -12.46
C THR A 65 22.67 -30.86 -11.75
N PHE A 66 23.19 -29.87 -12.47
CA PHE A 66 23.32 -28.49 -11.99
C PHE A 66 21.98 -27.89 -11.56
N ALA A 67 20.93 -28.04 -12.38
CA ALA A 67 19.60 -27.53 -12.08
C ALA A 67 18.95 -28.24 -10.88
N ARG A 68 19.15 -29.56 -10.72
CA ARG A 68 18.70 -30.35 -9.55
C ARG A 68 19.36 -29.86 -8.26
N GLY A 69 20.67 -29.62 -8.26
CA GLY A 69 21.39 -29.08 -7.10
C GLY A 69 20.83 -27.75 -6.61
N LEU A 70 20.49 -26.85 -7.53
CA LEU A 70 19.88 -25.55 -7.21
C LEU A 70 18.47 -25.66 -6.60
N ILE A 71 17.72 -26.72 -6.91
CA ILE A 71 16.39 -26.98 -6.33
C ILE A 71 16.54 -27.50 -4.89
N GLU A 72 17.50 -28.39 -4.65
CA GLU A 72 17.73 -28.99 -3.33
C GLU A 72 18.27 -27.99 -2.31
N GLU A 73 19.16 -27.08 -2.73
CA GLU A 73 19.63 -25.97 -1.89
C GLU A 73 18.50 -25.04 -1.44
N ALA A 74 17.52 -24.81 -2.31
CA ALA A 74 16.34 -24.01 -1.98
C ALA A 74 15.41 -24.74 -0.98
N GLY A 75 15.30 -26.07 -1.07
CA GLY A 75 14.49 -26.89 -0.16
C GLY A 75 15.03 -26.95 1.28
N LYS A 76 16.36 -26.93 1.46
CA LYS A 76 16.99 -26.94 2.79
C LYS A 76 16.74 -25.66 3.60
N LYS A 77 16.48 -24.52 2.94
CA LYS A 77 16.12 -23.25 3.60
C LYS A 77 14.69 -23.22 4.13
N GLY A 78 13.78 -24.08 3.64
CA GLY A 78 12.35 -24.07 4.02
C GLY A 78 11.95 -24.88 5.25
N LYS A 79 12.82 -25.74 5.79
CA LYS A 79 12.49 -26.63 6.94
C LYS A 79 12.87 -26.09 8.32
N LYS A 80 13.47 -24.89 8.42
CA LYS A 80 13.95 -24.31 9.69
C LYS A 80 12.99 -23.34 10.40
N SER A 81 11.77 -23.12 9.89
CA SER A 81 10.86 -22.07 10.38
C SER A 81 9.51 -22.58 10.92
N ARG A 82 9.44 -23.77 11.51
CA ARG A 82 8.19 -24.27 12.11
C ARG A 82 8.44 -25.15 13.34
N SER A 83 8.65 -24.50 14.48
CA SER A 83 8.40 -25.05 15.82
C SER A 83 8.42 -23.90 16.84
N GLU A 84 7.21 -23.54 17.27
CA GLU A 84 6.77 -23.05 18.59
C GLU A 84 7.66 -22.08 19.39
N ASN A 85 7.08 -20.92 19.77
CA ASN A 85 7.01 -20.56 21.19
C ASN A 85 5.90 -19.53 21.45
N ILE A 86 4.88 -20.03 22.15
CA ILE A 86 3.96 -19.32 23.03
C ILE A 86 4.70 -19.13 24.36
N SER A 87 4.78 -17.91 24.88
CA SER A 87 4.51 -17.59 26.30
C SER A 87 4.90 -16.15 26.67
N SER A 88 3.87 -15.41 27.08
CA SER A 88 3.79 -14.40 28.14
C SER A 88 5.06 -14.05 28.94
N SER A 89 5.27 -12.74 29.13
CA SER A 89 5.96 -12.21 30.30
C SER A 89 5.05 -11.23 31.07
N SER A 90 4.97 -11.45 32.38
CA SER A 90 4.44 -10.51 33.35
C SER A 90 5.38 -10.49 34.54
N GLY A 91 5.78 -9.29 34.97
CA GLY A 91 6.05 -8.97 36.36
C GLY A 91 7.47 -9.15 36.90
N SER A 92 8.15 -8.01 37.03
CA SER A 92 8.71 -7.46 38.29
C SER A 92 9.87 -8.18 39.02
N GLY A 93 10.94 -7.41 39.23
CA GLY A 93 11.39 -7.10 40.59
C GLY A 93 12.66 -7.77 41.14
N SER A 94 13.69 -6.94 41.25
CA SER A 94 14.71 -6.88 42.33
C SER A 94 15.93 -7.82 42.35
N GLN A 95 17.09 -7.15 42.33
CA GLN A 95 18.35 -7.36 43.06
C GLN A 95 18.79 -8.79 43.43
N THR A 96 19.98 -9.20 42.98
CA THR A 96 21.20 -9.29 43.81
C THR A 96 22.38 -9.87 43.02
N THR A 97 23.57 -9.42 43.43
CA THR A 97 24.91 -9.77 42.97
C THR A 97 25.33 -11.18 43.38
N ASN A 98 26.00 -11.94 42.50
CA ASN A 98 27.34 -12.52 42.71
C ASN A 98 27.65 -13.73 41.80
N LEU A 99 28.82 -13.65 41.15
CA LEU A 99 29.89 -14.64 41.00
C LEU A 99 29.59 -16.05 40.44
N ILE A 100 30.15 -16.29 39.25
CA ILE A 100 30.96 -17.43 38.79
C ILE A 100 30.62 -18.80 39.38
N ASP A 101 30.14 -19.71 38.53
CA ASP A 101 30.55 -21.11 38.60
C ASP A 101 30.75 -21.70 37.20
N LEU A 102 31.92 -22.31 37.02
CA LEU A 102 32.39 -23.03 35.85
C LEU A 102 32.12 -24.51 36.12
N SER A 103 31.17 -25.11 35.42
CA SER A 103 31.14 -26.57 35.28
C SER A 103 30.94 -26.96 33.83
N MET A 104 31.96 -27.68 33.36
CA MET A 104 32.05 -28.33 32.07
C MET A 104 31.04 -29.47 32.01
N GLU A 105 30.19 -29.50 30.99
CA GLU A 105 29.50 -30.72 30.56
C GLU A 105 30.02 -31.12 29.17
N GLU A 106 30.59 -32.31 29.12
CA GLU A 106 31.18 -32.95 27.94
C GLU A 106 30.11 -33.21 26.87
N GLN A 107 30.29 -32.63 25.68
CA GLN A 107 29.49 -32.93 24.51
C GLN A 107 30.04 -34.18 23.79
N ASP A 108 29.22 -35.22 23.74
CA ASP A 108 29.37 -36.39 22.88
C ASP A 108 29.26 -35.97 21.39
N HIS A 109 30.40 -35.76 20.75
CA HIS A 109 30.50 -35.35 19.35
C HIS A 109 30.32 -36.55 18.40
N LYS A 110 29.07 -36.80 17.98
CA LYS A 110 28.80 -37.48 16.71
C LYS A 110 29.18 -36.56 15.55
N THR A 111 30.24 -36.95 14.85
CA THR A 111 30.84 -36.31 13.68
C THR A 111 29.82 -36.14 12.54
N LYS A 112 29.22 -34.95 12.42
CA LYS A 112 28.59 -34.48 11.19
C LYS A 112 29.55 -33.53 10.50
N GLY A 113 30.00 -33.92 9.30
CA GLY A 113 30.99 -33.20 8.51
C GLY A 113 30.73 -31.70 8.47
N VAL A 114 31.68 -30.94 9.02
CA VAL A 114 31.71 -29.49 8.99
C VAL A 114 32.08 -29.10 7.56
N TYR A 115 31.09 -28.72 6.74
CA TYR A 115 31.38 -27.92 5.57
C TYR A 115 31.83 -26.55 6.09
N GLN A 116 33.14 -26.33 6.14
CA GLN A 116 33.71 -25.03 6.51
C GLN A 116 33.28 -24.02 5.45
N SER A 117 32.38 -23.09 5.83
CA SER A 117 32.09 -21.93 4.98
C SER A 117 33.39 -21.19 4.72
N SER A 118 33.69 -20.87 3.45
CA SER A 118 34.91 -20.15 3.11
C SER A 118 35.04 -18.87 3.96
N ILE A 119 36.26 -18.52 4.34
CA ILE A 119 36.56 -17.29 5.10
C ILE A 119 35.92 -16.06 4.41
N SER A 120 35.94 -16.04 3.07
CA SER A 120 35.28 -15.01 2.25
C SER A 120 33.76 -14.92 2.45
N THR A 121 33.07 -16.04 2.69
CA THR A 121 31.63 -16.07 2.96
C THR A 121 31.32 -15.55 4.37
N LEU A 122 32.17 -15.89 5.34
CA LEU A 122 32.03 -15.41 6.73
C LEU A 122 32.28 -13.91 6.85
N ILE A 123 33.30 -13.38 6.16
CA ILE A 123 33.60 -11.95 6.12
C ILE A 123 32.43 -11.18 5.50
N ARG A 124 31.95 -11.60 4.33
CA ARG A 124 30.78 -10.98 3.66
C ARG A 124 29.52 -11.00 4.52
N LYS A 125 29.32 -12.06 5.30
CA LYS A 125 28.20 -12.16 6.23
C LYS A 125 28.32 -11.13 7.36
N LYS A 126 29.50 -11.01 7.97
CA LYS A 126 29.76 -10.01 9.02
C LYS A 126 29.66 -8.57 8.51
N GLU A 127 30.17 -8.30 7.31
CA GLU A 127 30.07 -6.98 6.67
C GLU A 127 28.61 -6.60 6.41
N LYS A 128 27.81 -7.56 5.93
CA LYS A 128 26.37 -7.36 5.75
C LYS A 128 25.67 -7.10 7.09
N GLU A 129 25.95 -7.88 8.12
CA GLU A 129 25.36 -7.70 9.45
C GLU A 129 25.70 -6.32 10.04
N ALA A 130 26.94 -5.85 9.85
CA ALA A 130 27.33 -4.50 10.27
C ALA A 130 26.60 -3.40 9.50
N ALA A 131 26.41 -3.56 8.18
CA ALA A 131 25.65 -2.62 7.36
C ALA A 131 24.16 -2.61 7.75
N ASP A 132 23.56 -3.79 7.95
CA ASP A 132 22.16 -3.91 8.39
C ASP A 132 21.95 -3.22 9.74
N LEU A 133 22.86 -3.41 10.70
CA LEU A 133 22.80 -2.74 12.02
C LEU A 133 22.96 -1.22 11.92
N ALA A 134 23.82 -0.73 11.04
CA ALA A 134 23.98 0.71 10.82
C ALA A 134 22.72 1.34 10.21
N ILE A 135 22.09 0.66 9.25
CA ILE A 135 20.82 1.10 8.65
C ILE A 135 19.69 1.07 9.68
N GLU A 136 19.57 0.00 10.47
CA GLU A 136 18.57 -0.10 11.55
C GLU A 136 18.70 1.08 12.53
N ARG A 137 19.93 1.34 13.01
CA ARG A 137 20.20 2.47 13.92
C ARG A 137 19.84 3.80 13.28
N PHE A 138 20.14 4.01 11.99
CA PHE A 138 19.77 5.22 11.28
C PHE A 138 18.25 5.44 11.26
N PHE A 139 17.47 4.39 10.99
CA PHE A 139 16.00 4.48 10.97
C PHE A 139 15.44 4.81 12.36
N ILE A 140 15.86 4.06 13.38
CA ILE A 140 15.34 4.21 14.75
C ILE A 140 15.73 5.58 15.34
N ALA A 141 17.01 5.97 15.21
CA ALA A 141 17.50 7.21 15.81
C ALA A 141 16.87 8.47 15.21
N ASN A 142 16.44 8.41 13.95
CA ASN A 142 15.83 9.56 13.24
C ASN A 142 14.30 9.44 13.10
N ASN A 143 13.68 8.46 13.77
CA ASN A 143 12.24 8.19 13.69
C ASN A 143 11.74 8.07 12.23
N ILE A 144 12.52 7.42 11.38
CA ILE A 144 12.19 7.19 9.97
C ILE A 144 11.27 5.97 9.91
N ALA A 145 10.13 6.12 9.25
CA ALA A 145 9.19 5.03 9.09
C ALA A 145 9.81 3.86 8.31
N PHE A 146 9.65 2.62 8.82
CA PHE A 146 10.31 1.43 8.25
C PHE A 146 9.88 1.11 6.82
N ASN A 147 8.75 1.65 6.35
CA ASN A 147 8.33 1.52 4.95
C ASN A 147 9.30 2.21 3.97
N VAL A 148 10.07 3.22 4.41
CA VAL A 148 11.10 3.89 3.58
C VAL A 148 12.17 2.90 3.11
N ALA A 149 12.46 1.84 3.87
CA ALA A 149 13.41 0.81 3.44
C ALA A 149 12.97 0.05 2.16
N ARG A 150 11.68 0.15 1.78
CA ARG A 150 11.12 -0.43 0.56
C ARG A 150 11.06 0.56 -0.60
N SER A 151 11.35 1.84 -0.37
CA SER A 151 11.27 2.87 -1.41
C SER A 151 12.37 2.63 -2.47
N PRO A 152 12.04 2.75 -3.77
CA PRO A 152 13.04 2.70 -4.84
C PRO A 152 14.17 3.71 -4.63
N GLU A 153 13.86 4.91 -4.13
CA GLU A 153 14.81 6.00 -3.87
C GLU A 153 15.82 5.61 -2.80
N PHE A 154 15.38 4.97 -1.71
CA PHE A 154 16.29 4.46 -0.68
C PHE A 154 17.22 3.37 -1.24
N ILE A 155 16.65 2.41 -1.98
CA ILE A 155 17.43 1.31 -2.59
C ILE A 155 18.45 1.87 -3.59
N ASN A 156 18.05 2.85 -4.41
CA ASN A 156 18.92 3.52 -5.37
C ASN A 156 20.02 4.31 -4.67
N ALA A 157 19.72 5.01 -3.58
CA ALA A 157 20.72 5.75 -2.80
C ALA A 157 21.78 4.80 -2.22
N ILE A 158 21.38 3.69 -1.59
CA ILE A 158 22.32 2.69 -1.09
C ILE A 158 23.13 2.08 -2.26
N GLY A 159 22.47 1.78 -3.38
CA GLY A 159 23.13 1.32 -4.59
C GLY A 159 24.19 2.29 -5.12
N ALA A 160 23.88 3.58 -5.15
CA ALA A 160 24.81 4.64 -5.58
C ALA A 160 26.03 4.72 -4.64
N VAL A 161 25.81 4.69 -3.32
CA VAL A 161 26.89 4.69 -2.32
C VAL A 161 27.78 3.45 -2.49
N THR A 162 27.21 2.26 -2.67
CA THR A 162 28.00 1.01 -2.84
C THR A 162 28.77 0.94 -4.15
N ASN A 163 28.36 1.68 -5.18
CA ASN A 163 29.05 1.74 -6.45
C ASN A 163 30.15 2.82 -6.49
N HIS A 164 30.18 3.71 -5.51
CA HIS A 164 31.21 4.73 -5.37
C HIS A 164 32.49 4.14 -4.75
N ASP A 165 33.63 4.76 -5.03
CA ASP A 165 34.92 4.38 -4.45
C ASP A 165 34.92 4.53 -2.92
N PRO A 166 35.74 3.72 -2.20
CA PRO A 166 35.94 3.84 -0.77
C PRO A 166 36.31 5.28 -0.39
N GLY A 167 35.52 5.91 0.48
CA GLY A 167 35.70 7.30 0.90
C GLY A 167 34.56 8.25 0.54
N TYR A 168 33.47 7.76 -0.05
CA TYR A 168 32.24 8.55 -0.21
C TYR A 168 31.84 9.23 1.12
N LYS A 169 31.55 10.53 1.05
CA LYS A 169 30.98 11.30 2.16
C LYS A 169 29.60 11.78 1.75
N PRO A 170 28.57 11.58 2.59
CA PRO A 170 27.24 12.09 2.30
C PRO A 170 27.25 13.63 2.21
N PRO A 171 26.37 14.22 1.40
CA PRO A 171 26.24 15.67 1.33
C PRO A 171 25.76 16.24 2.66
N SER A 172 26.17 17.49 2.95
CA SER A 172 25.70 18.20 4.14
C SER A 172 24.21 18.56 4.04
N SER A 173 23.57 18.81 5.18
CA SER A 173 22.19 19.32 5.22
C SER A 173 22.01 20.60 4.38
N GLU A 174 22.98 21.50 4.43
CA GLU A 174 22.97 22.74 3.64
C GLU A 174 23.04 22.45 2.13
N THR A 175 23.92 21.54 1.72
CA THR A 175 24.05 21.12 0.32
C THR A 175 22.76 20.47 -0.19
N ILE A 176 22.11 19.64 0.63
CA ILE A 176 20.84 18.99 0.27
C ILE A 176 19.73 20.03 0.08
N ARG A 177 19.53 20.92 1.06
CA ARG A 177 18.39 21.86 1.07
C ARG A 177 18.53 23.03 0.09
N THR A 178 19.73 23.31 -0.40
CA THR A 178 19.99 24.39 -1.36
C THR A 178 20.26 23.82 -2.74
N LYS A 179 21.51 23.41 -3.01
CA LYS A 179 21.96 22.99 -4.33
C LYS A 179 21.20 21.78 -4.86
N LEU A 180 21.22 20.66 -4.12
CA LEU A 180 20.64 19.41 -4.64
C LEU A 180 19.11 19.49 -4.75
N LEU A 181 18.45 20.26 -3.88
CA LEU A 181 17.02 20.53 -4.00
C LEU A 181 16.70 21.39 -5.23
N CYS A 182 17.52 22.39 -5.54
CA CYS A 182 17.39 23.16 -6.78
C CYS A 182 17.61 22.29 -8.02
N ASP A 183 18.68 21.48 -8.05
CA ASP A 183 18.98 20.57 -9.15
C ASP A 183 17.80 19.59 -9.39
N LEU A 184 17.26 18.99 -8.32
CA LEU A 184 16.10 18.10 -8.41
C LEU A 184 14.83 18.83 -8.87
N LYS A 185 14.64 20.09 -8.46
CA LYS A 185 13.53 20.92 -8.92
C LYS A 185 13.62 21.20 -10.41
N GLU A 186 14.82 21.45 -10.93
CA GLU A 186 15.06 21.66 -12.36
C GLU A 186 14.75 20.38 -13.15
N GLU A 187 15.24 19.22 -12.71
CA GLU A 187 14.93 17.91 -13.31
C GLU A 187 13.41 17.65 -13.33
N ALA A 188 12.73 17.86 -12.19
CA ALA A 188 11.28 17.71 -12.11
C ALA A 188 10.54 18.69 -13.02
N THR A 189 11.05 19.92 -13.16
CA THR A 189 10.46 20.93 -14.06
C THR A 189 10.61 20.53 -15.52
N GLU A 190 11.77 19.99 -15.91
CA GLU A 190 12.00 19.48 -17.27
C GLU A 190 11.05 18.32 -17.58
N TYR A 191 10.92 17.36 -16.66
CA TYR A 191 9.95 16.25 -16.78
C TYR A 191 8.51 16.76 -16.94
N VAL A 192 8.10 17.73 -16.12
CA VAL A 192 6.77 18.35 -16.21
C VAL A 192 6.60 19.05 -17.57
N ASN A 193 7.60 19.79 -18.05
CA ASN A 193 7.53 20.47 -19.34
C ASN A 193 7.38 19.49 -20.51
N VAL A 194 8.01 18.31 -20.46
CA VAL A 194 7.79 17.24 -21.46
C VAL A 194 6.31 16.84 -21.50
N ILE A 195 5.67 16.67 -20.34
CA ILE A 195 4.23 16.36 -20.27
C ILE A 195 3.41 17.54 -20.79
N LYS A 196 3.69 18.78 -20.36
CA LYS A 196 2.96 19.97 -20.78
C LYS A 196 3.00 20.17 -22.30
N ASN A 197 4.16 20.00 -22.91
CA ASN A 197 4.34 20.14 -24.36
C ASN A 197 3.52 19.11 -25.14
N SER A 198 3.27 17.93 -24.57
CA SER A 198 2.44 16.90 -25.22
C SER A 198 0.95 17.26 -25.31
N TRP A 199 0.47 18.24 -24.54
CA TRP A 199 -0.95 18.62 -24.54
C TRP A 199 -1.38 19.30 -25.83
N ILE A 200 -0.43 19.79 -26.65
CA ILE A 200 -0.72 20.34 -27.99
C ILE A 200 -1.32 19.26 -28.90
N GLU A 201 -0.84 18.01 -28.78
CA GLU A 201 -1.31 16.88 -29.60
C GLU A 201 -2.37 16.06 -28.89
N THR A 202 -2.22 15.87 -27.57
CA THR A 202 -3.04 14.94 -26.79
C THR A 202 -4.24 15.59 -26.12
N GLY A 203 -4.21 16.92 -25.97
CA GLY A 203 -5.06 17.65 -25.04
C GLY A 203 -4.80 17.28 -23.57
N CYS A 204 -5.53 17.94 -22.67
CA CYS A 204 -5.56 17.58 -21.26
C CYS A 204 -6.94 17.79 -20.63
N THR A 205 -7.22 16.98 -19.61
CA THR A 205 -8.36 17.15 -18.73
C THR A 205 -7.94 17.95 -17.51
N ILE A 206 -8.62 19.06 -17.26
CA ILE A 206 -8.43 19.84 -16.04
C ILE A 206 -9.26 19.21 -14.92
N MET A 207 -8.65 19.02 -13.76
CA MET A 207 -9.31 18.50 -12.57
C MET A 207 -9.22 19.54 -11.46
N SER A 208 -10.36 19.91 -10.88
CA SER A 208 -10.40 20.81 -9.74
C SER A 208 -11.11 20.16 -8.55
N ASP A 209 -10.47 20.25 -7.39
CA ASP A 209 -10.98 19.68 -6.15
C ASP A 209 -10.72 20.61 -4.96
N GLY A 210 -11.65 20.59 -4.01
CA GLY A 210 -11.57 21.35 -2.76
C GLY A 210 -11.23 20.44 -1.59
N TRP A 211 -10.27 20.84 -0.76
CA TRP A 211 -9.91 20.07 0.44
C TRP A 211 -9.65 20.99 1.64
N LYS A 212 -9.66 20.41 2.84
CA LYS A 212 -9.32 21.12 4.09
C LYS A 212 -7.98 20.62 4.61
N ASP A 213 -7.10 21.54 4.95
CA ASP A 213 -5.83 21.19 5.60
C ASP A 213 -6.01 20.85 7.08
N GLN A 214 -4.92 20.42 7.73
CA GLN A 214 -4.91 20.04 9.15
C GLN A 214 -5.26 21.20 10.10
N ARG A 215 -5.25 22.44 9.61
CA ARG A 215 -5.64 23.64 10.36
C ARG A 215 -7.06 24.09 10.01
N ASN A 216 -7.85 23.23 9.35
CA ASN A 216 -9.20 23.51 8.85
C ASN A 216 -9.29 24.64 7.82
N ARG A 217 -8.18 25.00 7.17
CA ARG A 217 -8.21 25.99 6.08
C ARG A 217 -8.66 25.30 4.81
N ASN A 218 -9.58 25.95 4.11
CA ASN A 218 -10.12 25.46 2.85
C ASN A 218 -9.16 25.83 1.71
N HIS A 219 -8.81 24.85 0.89
CA HIS A 219 -8.00 25.02 -0.32
C HIS A 219 -8.77 24.54 -1.54
N ILE A 220 -8.39 25.06 -2.70
CA ILE A 220 -8.80 24.54 -4.00
C ILE A 220 -7.55 24.22 -4.82
N ASN A 221 -7.56 23.10 -5.51
CA ASN A 221 -6.44 22.61 -6.31
C ASN A 221 -6.82 22.57 -7.78
N LEU A 222 -5.81 22.69 -8.63
CA LEU A 222 -5.93 22.49 -10.06
C LEU A 222 -4.85 21.53 -10.55
N LEU A 223 -5.29 20.49 -11.27
CA LEU A 223 -4.41 19.53 -11.92
C LEU A 223 -4.77 19.43 -13.40
N ALA A 224 -3.79 19.07 -14.24
CA ALA A 224 -3.99 18.71 -15.62
C ALA A 224 -3.56 17.26 -15.84
N SER A 225 -4.44 16.44 -16.40
CA SER A 225 -4.19 15.03 -16.69
C SER A 225 -4.26 14.76 -18.18
N SER A 226 -3.28 14.02 -18.70
CA SER A 226 -3.27 13.51 -20.07
C SER A 226 -2.74 12.07 -20.09
N ILE A 227 -2.72 11.45 -21.27
CA ILE A 227 -2.13 10.11 -21.46
C ILE A 227 -0.64 10.05 -21.10
N LYS A 228 0.06 11.19 -21.06
CA LYS A 228 1.47 11.28 -20.69
C LYS A 228 1.69 11.43 -19.18
N GLY A 229 0.65 11.72 -18.42
CA GLY A 229 0.71 11.85 -16.96
C GLY A 229 -0.17 12.97 -16.42
N THR A 230 -0.17 13.09 -15.09
CA THR A 230 -0.89 14.14 -14.37
C THR A 230 0.09 15.12 -13.75
N VAL A 231 -0.17 16.41 -13.94
CA VAL A 231 0.65 17.52 -13.45
C VAL A 231 -0.19 18.35 -12.49
N PHE A 232 0.34 18.58 -11.29
CA PHE A 232 -0.19 19.59 -10.38
C PHE A 232 0.14 20.98 -10.92
N LEU A 233 -0.89 21.83 -11.12
CA LEU A 233 -0.71 23.17 -11.67
C LEU A 233 -0.55 24.19 -10.56
N CYS A 234 -1.56 24.31 -9.71
CA CYS A 234 -1.58 25.28 -8.63
C CYS A 234 -2.59 24.89 -7.54
N SER A 235 -2.48 25.57 -6.39
CA SER A 235 -3.43 25.49 -5.29
C SER A 235 -3.58 26.87 -4.67
N GLU A 236 -4.78 27.21 -4.21
CA GLU A 236 -5.05 28.48 -3.55
C GLU A 236 -5.89 28.27 -2.27
N THR A 237 -5.53 28.98 -1.20
CA THR A 237 -6.39 29.08 -0.03
C THR A 237 -7.62 29.92 -0.34
N THR A 238 -8.75 29.50 0.20
CA THR A 238 -10.04 30.17 0.05
C THR A 238 -10.53 30.74 1.38
N GLU A 239 -9.63 30.82 2.36
CA GLU A 239 -9.87 31.44 3.65
C GLU A 239 -10.25 32.92 3.50
N GLY A 240 -11.36 33.32 4.14
CA GLY A 240 -11.89 34.68 4.03
C GLY A 240 -12.56 35.03 2.70
N LYS A 241 -12.71 34.07 1.78
CA LYS A 241 -13.31 34.28 0.45
C LYS A 241 -14.65 33.58 0.32
N VAL A 242 -15.58 34.20 -0.41
CA VAL A 242 -16.84 33.56 -0.79
C VAL A 242 -16.56 32.62 -1.97
N LYS A 243 -16.72 31.32 -1.76
CA LYS A 243 -16.56 30.29 -2.80
C LYS A 243 -17.79 30.21 -3.71
N ASP A 244 -18.17 31.31 -4.33
CA ASP A 244 -19.22 31.27 -5.34
C ASP A 244 -18.72 30.69 -6.66
N ALA A 245 -19.64 30.48 -7.59
CA ALA A 245 -19.31 29.94 -8.91
C ALA A 245 -18.32 30.83 -9.68
N LYS A 246 -18.42 32.16 -9.52
CA LYS A 246 -17.56 33.12 -10.23
C LYS A 246 -16.12 33.00 -9.76
N TYR A 247 -15.90 32.90 -8.45
CA TYR A 247 -14.59 32.68 -7.87
C TYR A 247 -13.92 31.41 -8.41
N LEU A 248 -14.68 30.31 -8.51
CA LEU A 248 -14.18 29.05 -9.06
C LEU A 248 -13.82 29.16 -10.54
N VAL A 249 -14.66 29.82 -11.34
CA VAL A 249 -14.39 30.09 -12.76
C VAL A 249 -13.11 30.91 -12.91
N ASP A 250 -12.97 32.01 -12.17
CA ASP A 250 -11.80 32.89 -12.22
C ASP A 250 -10.52 32.15 -11.82
N PHE A 251 -10.59 31.27 -10.80
CA PHE A 251 -9.47 30.42 -10.40
C PHE A 251 -9.07 29.42 -11.49
N ILE A 252 -10.05 28.68 -12.04
CA ILE A 252 -9.81 27.65 -13.06
C ILE A 252 -9.23 28.28 -14.34
N LEU A 253 -9.84 29.36 -14.84
CA LEU A 253 -9.39 30.05 -16.05
C LEU A 253 -7.99 30.63 -15.88
N ARG A 254 -7.70 31.27 -14.74
CA ARG A 254 -6.36 31.78 -14.45
C ARG A 254 -5.32 30.67 -14.45
N GLY A 255 -5.62 29.52 -13.83
CA GLY A 255 -4.71 28.37 -13.86
C GLY A 255 -4.53 27.77 -15.27
N ILE A 256 -5.58 27.76 -16.10
CA ILE A 256 -5.49 27.33 -17.50
C ILE A 256 -4.62 28.31 -18.31
N ASP A 257 -4.85 29.61 -18.16
CA ASP A 257 -4.17 30.66 -18.93
C ASP A 257 -2.69 30.77 -18.53
N GLU A 258 -2.35 30.60 -17.25
CA GLU A 258 -0.97 30.65 -16.75
C GLU A 258 -0.15 29.40 -17.05
N HIS A 259 -0.79 28.22 -17.14
CA HIS A 259 -0.05 26.95 -17.12
C HIS A 259 -0.31 25.99 -18.28
N VAL A 260 -1.35 26.22 -19.10
CA VAL A 260 -1.83 25.23 -20.08
C VAL A 260 -2.04 25.78 -21.49
N ARG A 261 -2.91 26.78 -21.67
CA ARG A 261 -3.62 27.18 -22.91
C ARG A 261 -5.00 26.54 -23.07
N ARG A 262 -5.98 27.37 -23.46
CA ARG A 262 -7.39 27.00 -23.55
C ARG A 262 -7.66 25.96 -24.65
N GLU A 263 -6.95 26.04 -25.76
CA GLU A 263 -7.11 25.16 -26.93
C GLU A 263 -6.69 23.71 -26.63
N ASN A 264 -5.79 23.53 -25.66
CA ASN A 264 -5.31 22.23 -25.24
C ASN A 264 -6.25 21.55 -24.23
N VAL A 265 -7.22 22.27 -23.66
CA VAL A 265 -8.17 21.70 -22.72
C VAL A 265 -9.27 20.98 -23.48
N VAL A 266 -9.48 19.71 -23.18
CA VAL A 266 -10.55 18.90 -23.80
C VAL A 266 -11.74 18.68 -22.87
N LYS A 267 -11.49 18.69 -21.55
CA LYS A 267 -12.48 18.32 -20.54
C LYS A 267 -12.15 18.99 -19.21
N ILE A 268 -13.18 19.31 -18.44
CA ILE A 268 -13.05 19.74 -17.04
C ILE A 268 -13.79 18.75 -16.14
N ILE A 269 -13.12 18.28 -15.08
CA ILE A 269 -13.70 17.46 -14.02
C ILE A 269 -13.69 18.26 -12.73
N SER A 270 -14.82 18.36 -12.06
CA SER A 270 -14.92 19.00 -10.75
C SER A 270 -15.81 18.23 -9.78
N ASP A 271 -15.76 18.64 -8.52
CA ASP A 271 -16.72 18.31 -7.47
C ASP A 271 -18.20 18.62 -7.90
N ASN A 272 -19.16 18.03 -7.17
CA ASN A 272 -20.61 18.09 -7.46
C ASN A 272 -21.40 19.11 -6.62
N ALA A 273 -20.75 19.86 -5.73
CA ALA A 273 -21.36 20.94 -4.98
C ALA A 273 -21.94 21.98 -5.93
N SER A 274 -23.00 22.65 -5.45
CA SER A 274 -23.83 23.55 -6.26
C SER A 274 -23.03 24.66 -6.96
N ASN A 275 -22.03 25.23 -6.27
CA ASN A 275 -21.13 26.24 -6.83
C ASN A 275 -20.27 25.69 -7.98
N TYR A 276 -19.78 24.45 -7.90
CA TYR A 276 -19.04 23.80 -8.99
C TYR A 276 -19.93 23.41 -10.17
N ILE A 277 -21.19 23.06 -9.93
CA ILE A 277 -22.17 22.82 -11.00
C ILE A 277 -22.37 24.12 -11.80
N VAL A 278 -22.66 25.23 -11.11
CA VAL A 278 -22.86 26.54 -11.76
C VAL A 278 -21.58 27.02 -12.46
N ALA A 279 -20.41 26.86 -11.84
CA ALA A 279 -19.13 27.17 -12.45
C ALA A 279 -18.91 26.35 -13.74
N GLY A 280 -19.30 25.07 -13.74
CA GLY A 280 -19.24 24.21 -14.91
C GLY A 280 -20.01 24.78 -16.10
N TYR A 281 -21.26 25.18 -15.91
CA TYR A 281 -22.07 25.79 -16.97
C TYR A 281 -21.45 27.09 -17.52
N ILE A 282 -20.87 27.92 -16.65
CA ILE A 282 -20.19 29.14 -17.08
C ILE A 282 -18.94 28.80 -17.91
N LEU A 283 -18.16 27.80 -17.50
CA LEU A 283 -16.97 27.35 -18.22
C LEU A 283 -17.31 26.79 -19.59
N GLU A 284 -18.36 25.96 -19.71
CA GLU A 284 -18.84 25.45 -21.00
C GLU A 284 -19.30 26.57 -21.94
N ALA A 285 -19.94 27.61 -21.39
CA ALA A 285 -20.33 28.78 -22.19
C ALA A 285 -19.12 29.61 -22.66
N GLN A 286 -18.06 29.72 -21.85
CA GLN A 286 -16.84 30.47 -22.19
C GLN A 286 -15.83 29.68 -23.03
N MET A 287 -15.88 28.35 -22.98
CA MET A 287 -15.02 27.43 -23.73
C MET A 287 -15.89 26.36 -24.42
N PRO A 288 -16.57 26.69 -25.54
CA PRO A 288 -17.56 25.79 -26.15
C PRO A 288 -17.01 24.45 -26.67
N HIS A 289 -15.69 24.32 -26.84
CA HIS A 289 -15.03 23.06 -27.20
C HIS A 289 -14.78 22.13 -26.02
N VAL A 290 -14.99 22.61 -24.79
CA VAL A 290 -14.79 21.86 -23.54
C VAL A 290 -16.13 21.41 -22.99
N PHE A 291 -16.19 20.16 -22.56
CA PHE A 291 -17.31 19.65 -21.77
C PHE A 291 -16.90 19.44 -20.31
N LYS A 292 -17.81 19.75 -19.40
CA LYS A 292 -17.63 19.57 -17.97
C LYS A 292 -18.30 18.27 -17.53
N THR A 293 -17.61 17.48 -16.71
CA THR A 293 -18.22 16.35 -16.01
C THR A 293 -18.01 16.45 -14.52
N ASN A 294 -18.96 15.90 -13.79
CA ASN A 294 -18.88 15.70 -12.35
C ASN A 294 -17.87 14.59 -12.01
N CYS A 295 -17.32 14.64 -10.80
CA CYS A 295 -16.42 13.62 -10.29
C CYS A 295 -17.18 12.31 -10.06
N ALA A 296 -16.85 11.26 -10.82
CA ALA A 296 -17.52 9.96 -10.71
C ALA A 296 -17.36 9.33 -9.32
N ALA A 297 -16.18 9.45 -8.70
CA ALA A 297 -15.95 8.97 -7.34
C ALA A 297 -16.89 9.67 -6.34
N HIS A 298 -17.05 10.99 -6.48
CA HIS A 298 -17.95 11.74 -5.62
C HIS A 298 -19.43 11.41 -5.90
N CYS A 299 -19.83 11.21 -7.18
CA CYS A 299 -21.18 10.73 -7.52
C CYS A 299 -21.50 9.39 -6.84
N LEU A 300 -20.58 8.42 -6.90
CA LEU A 300 -20.76 7.10 -6.29
C LEU A 300 -20.83 7.20 -4.76
N ASP A 301 -20.03 8.09 -4.16
CA ASP A 301 -20.08 8.30 -2.71
C ASP A 301 -21.41 8.94 -2.27
N LEU A 302 -21.99 9.85 -3.06
CA LEU A 302 -23.33 10.41 -2.82
C LEU A 302 -24.44 9.36 -3.00
N ILE A 303 -24.32 8.45 -3.97
CA ILE A 303 -25.27 7.32 -4.10
C ILE A 303 -25.22 6.44 -2.85
N LEU A 304 -24.02 6.20 -2.31
CA LEU A 304 -23.86 5.45 -1.06
C LEU A 304 -24.43 6.20 0.14
N GLU A 305 -24.33 7.53 0.19
CA GLU A 305 -25.02 8.37 1.17
C GLU A 305 -26.54 8.20 1.09
N ASP A 306 -27.12 8.33 -0.11
CA ASP A 306 -28.55 8.21 -0.30
C ASP A 306 -29.06 6.81 0.08
N ILE A 307 -28.29 5.76 -0.22
CA ILE A 307 -28.61 4.39 0.23
C ILE A 307 -28.60 4.29 1.76
N ASP A 308 -27.57 4.84 2.43
CA ASP A 308 -27.49 4.86 3.90
C ASP A 308 -28.62 5.67 4.53
N ARG A 309 -29.04 6.78 3.89
CA ARG A 309 -30.04 7.71 4.44
C ARG A 309 -31.49 7.27 4.18
N GLU A 310 -31.79 6.86 2.95
CA GLU A 310 -33.16 6.65 2.48
C GLU A 310 -33.66 5.20 2.71
N ILE A 311 -32.76 4.22 2.79
CA ILE A 311 -33.14 2.82 3.03
C ILE A 311 -33.09 2.53 4.53
N LEU A 312 -34.26 2.49 5.19
CA LEU A 312 -34.39 2.28 6.65
C LEU A 312 -33.55 1.10 7.17
N LYS A 313 -33.61 -0.05 6.48
CA LYS A 313 -32.84 -1.26 6.84
C LYS A 313 -31.32 -1.02 6.83
N VAL A 314 -30.83 -0.27 5.84
CA VAL A 314 -29.40 0.07 5.74
C VAL A 314 -29.03 1.02 6.85
N ARG A 315 -29.77 2.12 6.98
CA ARG A 315 -29.57 3.14 8.00
C ARG A 315 -29.47 2.55 9.40
N ASP A 316 -30.47 1.75 9.78
CA ASP A 316 -30.57 1.20 11.13
C ASP A 316 -29.42 0.21 11.41
N THR A 317 -29.02 -0.59 10.42
CA THR A 317 -27.86 -1.49 10.51
C THR A 317 -26.54 -0.74 10.62
N ILE A 318 -26.34 0.33 9.85
CA ILE A 318 -25.15 1.20 9.93
C ILE A 318 -25.09 1.94 11.27
N HIS A 319 -26.23 2.39 11.79
CA HIS A 319 -26.32 3.00 13.12
C HIS A 319 -25.90 2.01 14.22
N LYS A 320 -26.48 0.79 14.23
CA LYS A 320 -26.06 -0.29 15.14
C LYS A 320 -24.56 -0.59 15.06
N ALA A 321 -24.02 -0.66 13.84
CA ALA A 321 -22.58 -0.87 13.62
C ALA A 321 -21.73 0.28 14.18
N ARG A 322 -22.20 1.52 14.05
CA ARG A 322 -21.55 2.71 14.62
C ARG A 322 -21.56 2.68 16.15
N ASP A 323 -22.65 2.21 16.77
CA ASP A 323 -22.75 2.07 18.23
C ASP A 323 -21.77 1.03 18.76
N ILE A 324 -21.67 -0.15 18.11
CA ILE A 324 -20.64 -1.16 18.42
C ILE A 324 -19.24 -0.54 18.38
N LYS A 325 -18.88 0.08 17.25
CA LYS A 325 -17.55 0.68 17.05
C LYS A 325 -17.29 1.76 18.10
N ASN A 326 -18.23 2.68 18.32
CA ASN A 326 -18.04 3.80 19.22
C ASN A 326 -17.85 3.31 20.66
N PHE A 327 -18.67 2.36 21.12
CA PHE A 327 -18.53 1.79 22.45
C PHE A 327 -17.19 1.07 22.65
N ILE A 328 -16.76 0.26 21.68
CA ILE A 328 -15.47 -0.46 21.75
C ILE A 328 -14.30 0.51 21.86
N TYR A 329 -14.23 1.52 20.99
CA TYR A 329 -13.10 2.46 20.98
C TYR A 329 -13.16 3.54 22.06
N LYS A 330 -14.32 3.73 22.70
CA LYS A 330 -14.49 4.69 23.81
C LYS A 330 -13.77 4.25 25.08
N PHE A 331 -13.68 2.94 25.33
CA PHE A 331 -13.11 2.40 26.56
C PHE A 331 -11.93 1.48 26.27
N THR A 332 -10.75 1.81 26.80
CA THR A 332 -9.50 1.05 26.59
C THR A 332 -9.64 -0.44 26.94
N HIS A 333 -10.25 -0.75 28.10
CA HIS A 333 -10.46 -2.14 28.52
C HIS A 333 -11.41 -2.94 27.61
N VAL A 334 -12.39 -2.26 27.00
CA VAL A 334 -13.31 -2.89 26.03
C VAL A 334 -12.58 -3.15 24.72
N LEU A 335 -11.77 -2.19 24.26
CA LEU A 335 -10.90 -2.36 23.09
C LEU A 335 -9.88 -3.50 23.29
N ASP A 336 -9.23 -3.57 24.45
CA ASP A 336 -8.28 -4.64 24.76
C ASP A 336 -8.97 -6.01 24.81
N SER A 337 -10.19 -6.08 25.35
CA SER A 337 -11.03 -7.28 25.28
C SER A 337 -11.26 -7.68 23.82
N MET A 338 -11.72 -6.76 22.96
CA MET A 338 -11.94 -7.05 21.54
C MET A 338 -10.66 -7.56 20.87
N ARG A 339 -9.50 -6.94 21.11
CA ARG A 339 -8.21 -7.38 20.55
C ARG A 339 -7.85 -8.80 20.99
N ASN A 340 -8.12 -9.17 22.23
CA ASN A 340 -7.86 -10.52 22.73
C ASN A 340 -8.72 -11.57 22.00
N PHE A 341 -10.00 -11.29 21.74
CA PHE A 341 -10.90 -12.21 21.05
C PHE A 341 -10.75 -12.22 19.51
N THR A 342 -10.07 -11.23 18.95
CA THR A 342 -9.96 -11.03 17.48
C THR A 342 -8.53 -11.18 16.95
N GLU A 343 -7.57 -11.63 17.77
CA GLU A 343 -6.15 -11.74 17.41
C GLU A 343 -5.56 -10.39 16.98
N ALA A 344 -5.87 -9.33 17.74
CA ALA A 344 -5.48 -7.94 17.49
C ALA A 344 -5.95 -7.36 16.14
N LYS A 345 -6.98 -7.94 15.51
CA LYS A 345 -7.66 -7.31 14.37
C LYS A 345 -8.41 -6.07 14.85
N GLU A 346 -8.48 -5.06 13.99
CA GLU A 346 -9.12 -3.77 14.30
C GLU A 346 -10.34 -3.57 13.40
N LEU A 347 -11.34 -2.84 13.91
CA LEU A 347 -12.48 -2.41 13.09
C LEU A 347 -12.06 -1.23 12.22
N LYS A 348 -12.57 -1.19 10.98
CA LYS A 348 -12.35 -0.05 10.10
C LYS A 348 -13.12 1.16 10.64
N ARG A 349 -12.46 2.31 10.69
CA ARG A 349 -13.08 3.56 11.16
C ARG A 349 -13.62 4.33 9.95
N PRO A 350 -14.87 4.81 9.99
CA PRO A 350 -15.40 5.63 8.92
C PRO A 350 -14.64 6.96 8.87
N ALA A 351 -14.33 7.41 7.65
CA ALA A 351 -13.87 8.77 7.38
C ALA A 351 -15.08 9.67 7.20
N SER A 352 -15.05 10.86 7.81
CA SER A 352 -16.19 11.80 7.81
C SER A 352 -16.59 12.29 6.42
N THR A 353 -15.70 12.20 5.43
CA THR A 353 -15.91 12.73 4.07
C THR A 353 -16.07 11.64 3.01
N ARG A 354 -16.22 10.36 3.39
CA ARG A 354 -16.35 9.24 2.44
C ARG A 354 -17.39 8.22 2.92
N PHE A 355 -18.60 8.27 2.41
CA PHE A 355 -19.72 7.39 2.81
C PHE A 355 -19.43 5.90 2.61
N ALA A 356 -18.64 5.55 1.60
CA ALA A 356 -18.16 4.18 1.42
C ALA A 356 -17.49 3.59 2.66
N THR A 357 -16.91 4.42 3.53
CA THR A 357 -16.24 3.96 4.74
C THR A 357 -17.20 3.47 5.83
N ASN A 358 -18.49 3.87 5.80
CA ASN A 358 -19.52 3.28 6.66
C ASN A 358 -19.73 1.79 6.34
N PHE A 359 -19.77 1.46 5.05
CA PHE A 359 -19.91 0.07 4.59
C PHE A 359 -18.64 -0.74 4.83
N LEU A 360 -17.45 -0.13 4.71
CA LEU A 360 -16.21 -0.79 5.10
C LEU A 360 -16.14 -1.07 6.62
N MET A 361 -16.66 -0.16 7.44
CA MET A 361 -16.82 -0.40 8.89
C MET A 361 -17.73 -1.59 9.15
N LEU A 362 -18.93 -1.61 8.54
CA LEU A 362 -19.86 -2.73 8.66
C LEU A 362 -19.21 -4.05 8.22
N GLU A 363 -18.57 -4.08 7.06
CA GLU A 363 -17.83 -5.25 6.55
C GLU A 363 -16.80 -5.75 7.58
N SER A 364 -16.05 -4.85 8.21
CA SER A 364 -15.06 -5.22 9.24
C SER A 364 -15.69 -5.85 10.48
N ILE A 365 -16.89 -5.41 10.87
CA ILE A 365 -17.65 -5.98 11.99
C ILE A 365 -18.18 -7.37 11.60
N ILE A 366 -18.83 -7.49 10.44
CA ILE A 366 -19.39 -8.76 9.93
C ILE A 366 -18.31 -9.84 9.82
N ASN A 367 -17.11 -9.48 9.36
CA ASN A 367 -15.98 -10.41 9.28
C ASN A 367 -15.46 -10.92 10.65
N LEU A 368 -15.89 -10.30 11.75
CA LEU A 368 -15.51 -10.66 13.12
C LEU A 368 -16.70 -11.19 13.95
N GLU A 369 -17.81 -11.57 13.30
CA GLU A 369 -19.04 -12.02 13.99
C GLU A 369 -18.77 -13.02 15.12
N GLN A 370 -18.09 -14.13 14.82
CA GLN A 370 -17.87 -15.21 15.79
C GLN A 370 -17.06 -14.71 16.99
N SER A 371 -15.95 -14.00 16.74
CA SER A 371 -15.10 -13.41 17.77
C SER A 371 -15.87 -12.43 18.65
N LEU A 372 -16.69 -11.55 18.06
CA LEU A 372 -17.46 -10.56 18.79
C LEU A 372 -18.59 -11.20 19.61
N ARG A 373 -19.29 -12.21 19.06
CA ARG A 373 -20.30 -12.98 19.80
C ARG A 373 -19.69 -13.72 20.99
N PHE A 374 -18.53 -14.35 20.82
CA PHE A 374 -17.82 -15.00 21.94
C PHE A 374 -17.35 -13.99 22.98
N MET A 375 -16.81 -12.85 22.55
CA MET A 375 -16.42 -11.77 23.44
C MET A 375 -17.58 -11.37 24.35
N VAL A 376 -18.74 -11.00 23.80
CA VAL A 376 -19.86 -10.52 24.64
C VAL A 376 -20.51 -11.63 25.50
N ALA A 377 -20.33 -12.90 25.11
CA ALA A 377 -20.80 -14.06 25.89
C ALA A 377 -19.85 -14.46 27.04
N SER A 378 -18.63 -13.93 27.03
CA SER A 378 -17.56 -14.29 27.96
C SER A 378 -17.77 -13.74 29.37
N ASN A 379 -17.13 -14.36 30.36
CA ASN A 379 -17.19 -13.87 31.75
C ASN A 379 -16.36 -12.59 31.90
N GLU A 380 -15.28 -12.47 31.14
CA GLU A 380 -14.39 -11.32 31.05
C GLU A 380 -15.18 -10.07 30.65
N TRP A 381 -16.03 -10.17 29.62
CA TRP A 381 -16.90 -9.07 29.19
C TRP A 381 -17.91 -8.66 30.27
N ARG A 382 -18.56 -9.63 30.92
CA ARG A 382 -19.55 -9.37 32.00
C ARG A 382 -18.93 -8.80 33.28
N ALA A 383 -17.63 -9.03 33.47
CA ALA A 383 -16.87 -8.49 34.60
C ALA A 383 -16.54 -7.01 34.44
N LEU A 384 -16.48 -6.48 33.21
CA LEU A 384 -16.23 -5.06 32.95
C LEU A 384 -17.38 -4.19 33.47
N SER A 385 -17.06 -3.06 34.11
CA SER A 385 -18.09 -2.14 34.63
C SER A 385 -18.83 -1.41 33.49
N GLN A 386 -18.11 -1.13 32.39
CA GLN A 386 -18.63 -0.41 31.23
C GLN A 386 -19.74 -1.18 30.51
N THR A 387 -19.68 -2.51 30.49
CA THR A 387 -20.65 -3.37 29.80
C THR A 387 -21.98 -3.46 30.55
N ARG A 388 -22.02 -3.05 31.82
CA ARG A 388 -23.24 -3.02 32.67
C ARG A 388 -24.07 -1.75 32.49
N THR A 389 -23.52 -0.73 31.83
CA THR A 389 -24.22 0.51 31.47
C THR A 389 -25.33 0.24 30.45
N VAL A 390 -26.25 1.18 30.26
CA VAL A 390 -27.32 1.06 29.24
C VAL A 390 -26.71 0.85 27.85
N GLU A 391 -25.76 1.70 27.47
CA GLU A 391 -25.01 1.63 26.20
C GLU A 391 -24.30 0.26 26.03
N GLY A 392 -23.62 -0.23 27.08
CA GLY A 392 -22.93 -1.51 27.01
C GLY A 392 -23.85 -2.73 26.87
N ARG A 393 -25.03 -2.69 27.50
CA ARG A 393 -26.05 -3.74 27.34
C ARG A 393 -26.68 -3.71 25.95
N GLU A 394 -26.95 -2.52 25.42
CA GLU A 394 -27.48 -2.34 24.07
C GLU A 394 -26.51 -2.89 23.02
N VAL A 395 -25.21 -2.54 23.10
CA VAL A 395 -24.17 -3.12 22.22
C VAL A 395 -24.08 -4.63 22.36
N SER A 396 -24.18 -5.17 23.58
CA SER A 396 -24.19 -6.62 23.81
C SER A 396 -25.41 -7.28 23.15
N TYR A 397 -26.57 -6.63 23.19
CA TYR A 397 -27.79 -7.09 22.53
C TYR A 397 -27.63 -7.08 21.01
N ILE A 398 -27.14 -5.98 20.43
CA ILE A 398 -26.90 -5.87 18.98
C ILE A 398 -25.95 -6.98 18.51
N ILE A 399 -24.86 -7.24 19.24
CA ILE A 399 -23.89 -8.29 18.86
C ILE A 399 -24.49 -9.70 18.96
N GLN A 400 -25.48 -9.93 19.83
CA GLN A 400 -26.17 -11.23 19.92
C GLN A 400 -27.36 -11.35 18.96
N ASP A 401 -27.89 -10.23 18.47
CA ASP A 401 -29.03 -10.17 17.56
C ASP A 401 -28.68 -10.80 16.20
N THR A 402 -29.37 -11.90 15.86
CA THR A 402 -29.12 -12.62 14.61
C THR A 402 -29.53 -11.80 13.38
N LEU A 403 -30.56 -10.96 13.50
CA LEU A 403 -31.03 -10.11 12.40
C LEU A 403 -29.96 -9.09 12.00
N PHE A 404 -29.23 -8.49 12.96
CA PHE A 404 -28.13 -7.56 12.65
C PHE A 404 -27.08 -8.19 11.74
N TRP A 405 -26.71 -9.46 11.98
CA TRP A 405 -25.68 -10.14 11.18
C TRP A 405 -26.21 -10.57 9.81
N GLU A 406 -27.46 -11.01 9.72
CA GLU A 406 -28.12 -11.35 8.45
C GLU A 406 -28.26 -10.11 7.57
N ASP A 407 -28.80 -9.03 8.12
CA ASP A 407 -28.96 -7.74 7.45
C ASP A 407 -27.61 -7.18 7.02
N GLY A 408 -26.61 -7.24 7.90
CA GLY A 408 -25.27 -6.79 7.58
C GLY A 408 -24.64 -7.55 6.41
N ARG A 409 -24.78 -8.88 6.34
CA ARG A 409 -24.30 -9.68 5.21
C ARG A 409 -25.01 -9.32 3.90
N GLU A 410 -26.32 -9.16 3.95
CA GLU A 410 -27.12 -8.79 2.79
C GLU A 410 -26.72 -7.42 2.24
N ILE A 411 -26.62 -6.41 3.13
CA ILE A 411 -26.21 -5.06 2.77
C ILE A 411 -24.82 -5.06 2.15
N ILE A 412 -23.86 -5.76 2.75
CA ILE A 412 -22.50 -5.85 2.18
C ILE A 412 -22.50 -6.53 0.82
N ALA A 413 -23.30 -7.59 0.62
CA ALA A 413 -23.40 -8.26 -0.68
C ALA A 413 -23.92 -7.32 -1.78
N VAL A 414 -24.89 -6.46 -1.46
CA VAL A 414 -25.47 -5.49 -2.41
C VAL A 414 -24.53 -4.31 -2.66
N ILE A 415 -23.82 -3.83 -1.63
CA ILE A 415 -23.00 -2.61 -1.70
C ILE A 415 -21.57 -2.88 -2.20
N ALA A 416 -21.05 -4.10 -2.02
CA ALA A 416 -19.68 -4.44 -2.40
C ALA A 416 -19.33 -4.11 -3.87
N PRO A 417 -20.20 -4.34 -4.88
CA PRO A 417 -19.93 -3.92 -6.25
C PRO A 417 -19.77 -2.40 -6.40
N LEU A 418 -20.62 -1.60 -5.74
CA LEU A 418 -20.52 -0.13 -5.79
C LEU A 418 -19.23 0.37 -5.15
N VAL A 419 -18.87 -0.16 -3.98
CA VAL A 419 -17.60 0.17 -3.31
C VAL A 419 -16.40 -0.27 -4.18
N LYS A 420 -16.51 -1.38 -4.90
CA LYS A 420 -15.48 -1.82 -5.84
C LYS A 420 -15.32 -0.84 -7.00
N VAL A 421 -16.41 -0.41 -7.64
CA VAL A 421 -16.36 0.60 -8.71
C VAL A 421 -15.78 1.91 -8.19
N LEU A 422 -16.23 2.38 -7.02
CA LEU A 422 -15.68 3.58 -6.37
C LEU A 422 -14.16 3.49 -6.23
N ARG A 423 -13.64 2.36 -5.75
CA ARG A 423 -12.19 2.14 -5.61
C ARG A 423 -11.45 2.06 -6.96
N MET A 424 -12.09 1.60 -8.02
CA MET A 424 -11.51 1.58 -9.37
C MET A 424 -11.46 2.99 -9.96
N VAL A 425 -12.51 3.80 -9.78
CA VAL A 425 -12.56 5.15 -10.33
C VAL A 425 -11.68 6.15 -9.57
N ASP A 426 -11.49 5.94 -8.26
CA ASP A 426 -10.62 6.72 -7.38
C ASP A 426 -9.15 6.25 -7.41
N SER A 427 -8.81 5.32 -8.30
CA SER A 427 -7.43 4.82 -8.44
C SER A 427 -6.57 5.68 -9.36
N GLU A 428 -5.26 5.48 -9.31
CA GLU A 428 -4.32 6.17 -10.19
C GLU A 428 -4.38 5.64 -11.63
N GLY A 429 -4.20 6.54 -12.60
CA GLY A 429 -4.12 6.21 -14.03
C GLY A 429 -5.43 6.44 -14.78
N ALA A 430 -5.60 5.71 -15.90
CA ALA A 430 -6.77 5.87 -16.76
C ALA A 430 -7.99 5.14 -16.18
N THR A 431 -8.88 5.89 -15.52
CA THR A 431 -10.03 5.31 -14.80
C THR A 431 -11.38 5.54 -15.47
N LEU A 432 -11.46 6.40 -16.49
CA LEU A 432 -12.73 6.76 -17.12
C LEU A 432 -13.48 5.57 -17.72
N GLY A 433 -12.78 4.52 -18.18
CA GLY A 433 -13.42 3.32 -18.74
C GLY A 433 -14.12 2.42 -17.73
N TYR A 434 -14.02 2.70 -16.42
CA TYR A 434 -14.79 2.00 -15.39
C TYR A 434 -16.13 2.67 -15.06
N VAL A 435 -16.31 3.91 -15.52
CA VAL A 435 -17.55 4.69 -15.43
C VAL A 435 -18.39 4.39 -16.66
#